data_AF-A0A3D5Q5U9-F1
#
_entry.id   AF-A0A3D5Q5U9-F1
#
_cell.length_a   1.000
_cell.length_b   1.000
_cell.length_c   1.000
_cell.angle_alpha   90.00
_cell.angle_beta   90.00
_cell.angle_gamma   90.00
#
_symmetry.space_group_name_H-M   'P 1'
#
loop_
_entity.id
_entity.type
_entity.pdbx_description
1 polymer ?
#
loop_
_entity_poly.entity_id
_entity_poly.type
_entity_poly.pdbx_seq_one_letter_code
_entity_poly.pdbx_strand_id
1 'polypeptide(L)'
;MTEKPSRYQSDAKELVDQVIASVGPEVTLGLPLGLGKPNRFVNALYQRACEDKSIRLHIVTALSLLAPGGSSSLEKRFMGPFAERLYGRIPELAYARDVASHTLPENVSVSEFFFKAGSYLHHTGQQRNYICTNYTHAVRDLLSLGVNVVAQMVAPAPGGEGSEQGKVSLSCNPDLTLDLIPMLREQGRDRAEPVVVVGETNHHLPYLANHAAVPEDTFDFLLHQPDTDYPLFSAPQMNVSPEDHLIGFYASSLLRDGGTLQVGIGSLGAALVHSTVLRHRNNAVWRRVHDHLNIAQRFPVAAREGGAGPFEQGLYGCSEMMVDGFLHLLDAGVLKREVFDHAPLQELVNRGRIGPGVSLQTLDVLRDEGLISSPLRARDLRWLSRFGILREDVYLRGGRLMLGDYSVEPDLDNEETRQALQSRGLGEKLSGGVVMHGGFYLGPENFYQRLRELTDDEQRKICMTSVNFINHLYDHAYGGQRLKVAQRVHSRFVNSAMMHTLSGAAVSDGLEDGRVVSGVGGQYNFVAMAHALKDGRLIMMIKSTRQEKGK
;
A
#
# COMPACT_ATOMS: atom_id res chain seq x y z
N MET A 1 3.79 40.43 -16.74
CA MET A 1 4.19 39.00 -16.64
C MET A 1 4.57 38.78 -15.20
N THR A 2 3.65 38.32 -14.36
CA THR A 2 3.96 37.90 -12.99
C THR A 2 4.74 36.60 -13.08
N GLU A 3 5.94 36.55 -12.49
CA GLU A 3 6.70 35.31 -12.36
C GLU A 3 5.83 34.25 -11.68
N LYS A 4 5.77 33.05 -12.25
CA LYS A 4 5.11 31.93 -11.57
C LYS A 4 5.86 31.68 -10.26
N PRO A 5 5.16 31.49 -9.13
CA PRO A 5 5.81 31.16 -7.87
C PRO A 5 6.65 29.88 -8.04
N SER A 6 7.78 29.82 -7.32
CA SER A 6 8.62 28.62 -7.27
C SER A 6 7.79 27.40 -6.85
N ARG A 7 8.04 26.23 -7.43
CA ARG A 7 7.41 24.99 -6.94
C ARG A 7 7.85 24.68 -5.52
N TYR A 8 9.13 24.86 -5.24
CA TYR A 8 9.72 24.65 -3.92
C TYR A 8 9.47 25.85 -3.03
N GLN A 9 8.91 25.59 -1.86
CA GLN A 9 8.54 26.57 -0.85
C GLN A 9 9.26 26.22 0.45
N SER A 10 9.87 27.21 1.08
CA SER A 10 10.67 27.04 2.30
C SER A 10 9.98 27.58 3.55
N ASP A 11 8.71 27.99 3.46
CA ASP A 11 7.91 28.45 4.58
C ASP A 11 6.45 27.99 4.44
N ALA A 12 5.92 27.36 5.49
CA ALA A 12 4.57 26.80 5.48
C ALA A 12 3.48 27.87 5.49
N LYS A 13 3.71 29.04 6.11
CA LYS A 13 2.72 30.13 6.17
C LYS A 13 2.63 30.85 4.83
N GLU A 14 3.76 31.14 4.20
CA GLU A 14 3.80 31.72 2.85
C GLU A 14 3.19 30.78 1.81
N LEU A 15 3.40 29.47 1.95
CA LEU A 15 2.74 28.48 1.11
C LEU A 15 1.22 28.48 1.32
N VAL A 16 0.74 28.57 2.56
CA VAL A 16 -0.71 28.70 2.84
C VAL A 16 -1.31 29.93 2.18
N ASP A 17 -0.62 31.07 2.21
CA ASP A 17 -1.03 32.28 1.49
C ASP A 17 -1.18 32.05 -0.01
N GLN A 18 -0.23 31.36 -0.63
CA GLN A 18 -0.26 31.04 -2.06
C GLN A 18 -1.40 30.07 -2.42
N VAL A 19 -1.65 29.06 -1.56
CA VAL A 19 -2.75 28.12 -1.74
C VAL A 19 -4.09 28.86 -1.69
N ILE A 20 -4.33 29.67 -0.65
CA ILE A 20 -5.58 30.44 -0.50
C ILE A 20 -5.73 31.47 -1.64
N ALA A 21 -4.65 32.12 -2.07
CA ALA A 21 -4.70 33.03 -3.22
C ALA A 21 -5.08 32.30 -4.53
N SER A 22 -4.80 31.00 -4.63
CA SER A 22 -5.10 30.19 -5.81
C SER A 22 -6.53 29.66 -5.82
N VAL A 23 -7.03 29.14 -4.70
CA VAL A 23 -8.36 28.50 -4.62
C VAL A 23 -9.46 29.36 -3.99
N GLY A 24 -9.10 30.49 -3.37
CA GLY A 24 -10.00 31.34 -2.62
C GLY A 24 -10.15 30.94 -1.14
N PRO A 25 -11.06 31.61 -0.40
CA PRO A 25 -11.24 31.40 1.04
C PRO A 25 -12.03 30.14 1.41
N GLU A 26 -12.63 29.46 0.44
CA GLU A 26 -13.39 28.21 0.64
C GLU A 26 -12.47 27.02 0.31
N VAL A 27 -11.88 26.42 1.34
CA VAL A 27 -10.88 25.35 1.20
C VAL A 27 -11.48 24.03 1.67
N THR A 28 -11.66 23.10 0.73
CA THR A 28 -11.97 21.70 1.04
C THR A 28 -10.69 20.88 0.84
N LEU A 29 -10.05 20.54 1.95
CA LEU A 29 -8.76 19.90 2.04
C LEU A 29 -8.91 18.37 2.12
N GLY A 30 -8.45 17.66 1.10
CA GLY A 30 -8.27 16.21 1.12
C GLY A 30 -6.92 15.82 1.71
N LEU A 31 -6.92 14.98 2.75
CA LEU A 31 -5.71 14.46 3.38
C LEU A 31 -5.66 12.92 3.37
N PRO A 32 -4.48 12.31 3.16
CA PRO A 32 -4.31 10.87 3.17
C PRO A 32 -4.62 10.29 4.55
N LEU A 33 -4.94 8.99 4.58
CA LEU A 33 -5.20 8.33 5.86
C LEU A 33 -3.92 8.09 6.65
N GLY A 34 -4.01 8.11 7.98
CA GLY A 34 -2.90 7.74 8.84
C GLY A 34 -1.65 8.61 8.63
N LEU A 35 -0.56 7.97 8.18
CA LEU A 35 0.82 8.45 8.30
C LEU A 35 1.19 9.57 7.32
N GLY A 36 0.68 9.54 6.08
CA GLY A 36 1.11 10.44 5.00
C GLY A 36 0.63 11.89 5.11
N LYS A 37 0.08 12.32 6.25
CA LYS A 37 -0.42 13.70 6.42
C LYS A 37 0.76 14.68 6.51
N PRO A 38 0.78 15.79 5.75
CA PRO A 38 1.84 16.79 5.81
C PRO A 38 1.60 17.73 7.01
N ASN A 39 2.11 17.35 8.19
CA ASN A 39 1.70 17.96 9.45
C ASN A 39 2.06 19.46 9.53
N ARG A 40 3.19 19.90 8.95
CA ARG A 40 3.59 21.32 9.00
C ARG A 40 2.66 22.18 8.17
N PHE A 41 2.40 21.78 6.92
CA PHE A 41 1.47 22.50 6.05
C PHE A 41 0.05 22.51 6.62
N VAL A 42 -0.45 21.37 7.08
CA VAL A 42 -1.83 21.27 7.62
C VAL A 42 -2.00 22.12 8.86
N ASN A 43 -1.02 22.12 9.77
CA ASN A 43 -1.09 22.96 10.97
C ASN A 43 -1.03 24.45 10.62
N ALA A 44 -0.22 24.86 9.64
CA ALA A 44 -0.18 26.24 9.17
C ALA A 44 -1.52 26.68 8.56
N LEU A 45 -2.15 25.83 7.74
CA LEU A 45 -3.45 26.12 7.13
C LEU A 45 -4.57 26.20 8.18
N TYR A 46 -4.58 25.25 9.11
CA TYR A 46 -5.54 25.25 10.22
C TYR A 46 -5.39 26.50 11.10
N GLN A 47 -4.16 26.84 11.47
CA GLN A 47 -3.88 28.05 12.26
C GLN A 47 -4.34 29.30 11.52
N ARG A 48 -4.14 29.37 10.20
CA ARG A 48 -4.62 30.50 9.40
C ARG A 48 -6.15 30.62 9.42
N ALA A 49 -6.88 29.52 9.27
CA ALA A 49 -8.35 29.52 9.40
C ALA A 49 -8.81 29.85 10.83
N CYS A 50 -8.01 29.53 11.86
CA CYS A 50 -8.29 29.97 13.22
C CYS A 50 -8.18 31.49 13.37
N GLU A 51 -7.16 32.10 12.77
CA GLU A 51 -6.86 33.54 12.82
C GLU A 51 -7.80 34.39 11.94
N ASP A 52 -8.17 33.89 10.75
CA ASP A 52 -9.05 34.57 9.81
C ASP A 52 -10.34 33.78 9.57
N LYS A 53 -11.45 34.28 10.15
CA LYS A 53 -12.77 33.67 10.07
C LYS A 53 -13.46 33.80 8.71
N SER A 54 -12.89 34.57 7.79
CA SER A 54 -13.37 34.62 6.40
C SER A 54 -13.01 33.35 5.62
N ILE A 55 -12.01 32.59 6.08
CA ILE A 55 -11.62 31.31 5.49
C ILE A 55 -12.53 30.22 6.04
N ARG A 56 -13.20 29.49 5.16
CA ARG A 56 -13.94 28.27 5.52
C ARG A 56 -13.08 27.06 5.17
N LEU A 57 -12.77 26.25 6.17
CA LEU A 57 -11.92 25.07 6.01
C LEU A 57 -12.73 23.81 6.28
N HIS A 58 -12.86 22.94 5.28
CA HIS A 58 -13.40 21.60 5.44
C HIS A 58 -12.29 20.58 5.22
N ILE A 59 -11.90 19.85 6.27
CA ILE A 59 -10.88 18.80 6.18
C ILE A 59 -11.59 17.46 5.99
N VAL A 60 -11.30 16.76 4.89
CA VAL A 60 -11.83 15.43 4.60
C VAL A 60 -10.68 14.43 4.60
N THR A 61 -10.74 13.44 5.50
CA THR A 61 -9.63 12.51 5.72
C THR A 61 -10.08 11.17 6.31
N ALA A 62 -9.13 10.38 6.78
CA ALA A 62 -9.33 9.19 7.58
C ALA A 62 -8.19 9.02 8.59
N LEU A 63 -8.48 8.43 9.74
CA LEU A 63 -7.49 8.03 10.74
C LEU A 63 -6.47 9.12 11.06
N SER A 64 -6.89 10.13 11.84
CA SER A 64 -5.99 11.14 12.39
C SER A 64 -5.19 10.58 13.58
N LEU A 65 -3.87 10.60 13.46
CA LEU A 65 -2.96 10.04 14.46
C LEU A 65 -2.62 11.10 15.51
N LEU A 66 -3.12 10.88 16.73
CA LEU A 66 -2.82 11.72 17.90
C LEU A 66 -1.95 10.96 18.89
N ALA A 67 -1.02 11.69 19.52
CA ALA A 67 -0.28 11.14 20.64
C ALA A 67 -1.28 10.77 21.75
N PRO A 68 -1.13 9.57 22.35
CA PRO A 68 -2.09 9.08 23.33
C PRO A 68 -2.04 9.95 24.59
N GLY A 69 -3.21 10.43 25.03
CA GLY A 69 -3.38 11.15 26.29
C GLY A 69 -3.93 10.23 27.38
N GLY A 70 -3.51 10.42 28.62
CA GLY A 70 -4.13 9.76 29.77
C GLY A 70 -5.51 10.37 30.08
N SER A 71 -6.48 9.53 30.46
CA SER A 71 -7.82 9.98 30.84
C SER A 71 -7.90 10.38 32.32
N SER A 72 -7.15 9.67 33.19
CA SER A 72 -7.03 9.96 34.61
C SER A 72 -5.72 10.68 34.97
N SER A 73 -5.62 11.27 36.17
CA SER A 73 -4.38 11.90 36.64
C SER A 73 -3.20 10.92 36.73
N LEU A 74 -3.47 9.67 37.13
CA LEU A 74 -2.48 8.61 37.20
C LEU A 74 -2.04 8.16 35.79
N GLU A 75 -2.99 7.95 34.89
CA GLU A 75 -2.68 7.62 33.49
C GLU A 75 -1.86 8.72 32.83
N LYS A 76 -2.20 10.00 33.02
CA LYS A 76 -1.42 11.12 32.49
C LYS A 76 0.02 11.13 33.00
N ARG A 77 0.23 10.87 34.29
CA ARG A 77 1.58 10.82 34.89
C ARG A 77 2.39 9.62 34.39
N PHE A 78 1.74 8.48 34.12
CA PHE A 78 2.40 7.29 33.59
C PHE A 78 2.69 7.41 32.08
N MET A 79 1.71 7.89 31.31
CA MET A 79 1.77 7.98 29.85
C MET A 79 2.56 9.18 29.37
N GLY A 80 2.61 10.28 30.13
CA GLY A 80 3.28 11.53 29.73
C GLY A 80 4.73 11.33 29.27
N PRO A 81 5.62 10.74 30.10
CA PRO A 81 7.00 10.48 29.71
C PRO A 81 7.14 9.53 28.52
N PHE A 82 6.22 8.55 28.39
CA PHE A 82 6.19 7.62 27.26
C PHE A 82 5.80 8.33 25.96
N ALA A 83 4.75 9.17 26.02
CA ALA A 83 4.26 9.94 24.89
C ALA A 83 5.29 10.97 24.44
N GLU A 84 5.94 11.66 25.38
CA GLU A 84 7.01 12.62 25.07
C GLU A 84 8.18 11.94 24.35
N ARG A 85 8.63 10.79 24.86
CA ARG A 85 9.75 10.04 24.27
C ARG A 85 9.47 9.56 22.85
N LEU A 86 8.25 9.11 22.57
CA LEU A 86 7.89 8.54 21.25
C LEU A 86 7.35 9.55 20.26
N TYR A 87 6.61 10.56 20.74
CA TYR A 87 5.83 11.47 19.90
C TYR A 87 6.19 12.95 20.09
N GLY A 88 6.97 13.34 21.11
CA GLY A 88 7.24 14.75 21.42
C GLY A 88 8.00 15.52 20.33
N ARG A 89 8.71 14.81 19.44
CA ARG A 89 9.39 15.40 18.27
C ARG A 89 8.52 15.42 17.00
N ILE A 90 7.31 14.90 17.06
CA ILE A 90 6.39 14.81 15.92
C ILE A 90 5.37 15.94 16.07
N PRO A 91 5.26 16.86 15.10
CA PRO A 91 4.22 17.87 15.12
C PRO A 91 2.86 17.18 15.19
N GLU A 92 2.09 17.46 16.23
CA GLU A 92 0.74 16.94 16.35
C GLU A 92 -0.22 17.69 15.43
N LEU A 93 -1.23 16.98 14.91
CA LEU A 93 -2.29 17.58 14.10
C LEU A 93 -3.20 18.44 14.97
N ALA A 94 -3.05 19.76 14.89
CA ALA A 94 -3.78 20.71 15.73
C ALA A 94 -5.30 20.59 15.57
N TYR A 95 -5.80 20.48 14.34
CA TYR A 95 -7.23 20.29 14.08
C TYR A 95 -7.78 19.02 14.73
N ALA A 96 -7.01 17.92 14.72
CA ALA A 96 -7.46 16.65 15.24
C ALA A 96 -7.49 16.68 16.78
N ARG A 97 -6.57 17.43 17.40
CA ARG A 97 -6.60 17.69 18.84
C ARG A 97 -7.86 18.49 19.21
N ASP A 98 -8.18 19.54 18.44
CA ASP A 98 -9.39 20.35 18.66
C ASP A 98 -10.69 19.60 18.37
N VAL A 99 -10.71 18.66 17.41
CA VAL A 99 -11.80 17.68 17.27
C VAL A 99 -11.96 16.92 18.57
N ALA A 100 -10.90 16.28 19.06
CA ALA A 100 -10.96 15.43 20.25
C ALA A 100 -11.39 16.19 21.52
N SER A 101 -11.11 17.50 21.62
CA SER A 101 -11.52 18.36 22.75
C SER A 101 -12.81 19.14 22.55
N HIS A 102 -13.54 18.96 21.44
CA HIS A 102 -14.74 19.73 21.11
C HIS A 102 -14.49 21.26 21.01
N THR A 103 -13.32 21.66 20.52
CA THR A 103 -12.87 23.07 20.45
C THR A 103 -12.64 23.57 19.03
N LEU A 104 -13.12 22.84 18.01
CA LEU A 104 -13.07 23.30 16.63
C LEU A 104 -13.76 24.66 16.46
N PRO A 105 -13.15 25.62 15.72
CA PRO A 105 -13.81 26.86 15.35
C PRO A 105 -15.02 26.66 14.45
N GLU A 106 -16.00 27.57 14.50
CA GLU A 106 -17.23 27.48 13.70
C GLU A 106 -17.00 27.46 12.17
N ASN A 107 -15.92 28.08 11.70
CA ASN A 107 -15.53 28.13 10.29
C ASN A 107 -14.71 26.90 9.84
N VAL A 108 -14.47 25.94 10.73
CA VAL A 108 -13.73 24.71 10.42
C VAL A 108 -14.62 23.48 10.65
N SER A 109 -14.63 22.58 9.68
CA SER A 109 -15.29 21.28 9.79
C SER A 109 -14.33 20.16 9.43
N VAL A 110 -14.54 18.99 10.04
CA VAL A 110 -13.70 17.81 9.82
C VAL A 110 -14.62 16.62 9.60
N SER A 111 -14.44 15.95 8.46
CA SER A 111 -15.14 14.71 8.13
C SER A 111 -14.14 13.58 7.96
N GLU A 112 -14.43 12.44 8.58
CA GLU A 112 -13.58 11.25 8.44
C GLU A 112 -14.39 10.09 7.86
N PHE A 113 -13.81 9.35 6.90
CA PHE A 113 -14.41 8.12 6.38
C PHE A 113 -13.92 6.83 7.08
N PHE A 114 -12.95 6.97 7.99
CA PHE A 114 -12.47 5.87 8.82
C PHE A 114 -11.93 6.40 10.15
N PHE A 115 -12.53 5.97 11.26
CA PHE A 115 -12.07 6.32 12.61
C PHE A 115 -11.02 5.35 13.14
N LYS A 116 -10.19 5.83 14.06
CA LYS A 116 -9.46 4.94 14.96
C LYS A 116 -10.47 4.15 15.80
N ALA A 117 -10.34 2.82 15.80
CA ALA A 117 -11.29 1.94 16.46
C ALA A 117 -11.63 2.40 17.90
N GLY A 118 -12.91 2.74 18.12
CA GLY A 118 -13.46 3.13 19.41
C GLY A 118 -13.23 4.59 19.83
N SER A 119 -12.45 5.41 19.09
CA SER A 119 -12.04 6.74 19.55
C SER A 119 -13.18 7.75 19.67
N TYR A 120 -14.22 7.64 18.84
CA TYR A 120 -15.30 8.62 18.74
C TYR A 120 -16.69 8.07 19.09
N LEU A 121 -16.76 6.94 19.80
CA LEU A 121 -18.03 6.31 20.19
C LEU A 121 -18.96 7.20 21.04
N HIS A 122 -18.39 8.19 21.72
CA HIS A 122 -19.12 9.13 22.57
C HIS A 122 -19.03 10.57 22.05
N HIS A 123 -18.56 10.76 20.82
CA HIS A 123 -18.35 12.07 20.22
C HIS A 123 -19.42 12.36 19.16
N THR A 124 -20.54 12.96 19.57
CA THR A 124 -21.72 13.21 18.70
C THR A 124 -21.38 13.99 17.42
N GLY A 125 -20.47 14.96 17.48
CA GLY A 125 -20.04 15.74 16.30
C GLY A 125 -19.40 14.85 15.23
N GLN A 126 -18.31 14.18 15.56
CA GLN A 126 -17.66 13.20 14.67
C GLN A 126 -18.62 12.10 14.19
N GLN A 127 -19.48 11.53 15.04
CA GLN A 127 -20.45 10.52 14.58
C GLN A 127 -21.39 11.05 13.47
N ARG A 128 -21.72 12.35 13.48
CA ARG A 128 -22.51 13.01 12.41
C ARG A 128 -21.68 13.38 11.19
N ASN A 129 -20.39 13.65 11.39
CA ASN A 129 -19.45 14.01 10.32
C ASN A 129 -18.72 12.78 9.73
N TYR A 130 -19.14 11.57 10.11
CA TYR A 130 -18.63 10.33 9.51
C TYR A 130 -19.14 10.17 8.08
N ILE A 131 -18.23 9.88 7.16
CA ILE A 131 -18.57 9.58 5.76
C ILE A 131 -18.58 8.06 5.57
N CYS A 132 -19.76 7.48 5.42
CA CYS A 132 -19.90 6.05 5.14
C CYS A 132 -19.55 5.77 3.66
N THR A 133 -18.31 5.35 3.41
CA THR A 133 -17.85 5.00 2.07
C THR A 133 -16.99 3.74 2.08
N ASN A 134 -17.09 2.97 1.00
CA ASN A 134 -16.16 1.88 0.74
C ASN A 134 -14.86 2.49 0.23
N TYR A 135 -13.73 1.88 0.58
CA TYR A 135 -12.44 2.54 0.32
C TYR A 135 -12.16 2.78 -1.18
N THR A 136 -12.64 1.88 -2.04
CA THR A 136 -12.58 1.99 -3.51
C THR A 136 -13.48 3.10 -4.10
N HIS A 137 -14.38 3.69 -3.31
CA HIS A 137 -15.23 4.82 -3.71
C HIS A 137 -14.80 6.15 -3.07
N ALA A 138 -13.79 6.15 -2.21
CA ALA A 138 -13.38 7.35 -1.47
C ALA A 138 -13.04 8.51 -2.41
N VAL A 139 -12.35 8.26 -3.54
CA VAL A 139 -12.04 9.30 -4.55
C VAL A 139 -13.30 9.97 -5.09
N ARG A 140 -14.32 9.19 -5.48
CA ARG A 140 -15.60 9.71 -5.97
C ARG A 140 -16.26 10.62 -4.93
N ASP A 141 -16.26 10.18 -3.67
CA ASP A 141 -16.93 10.90 -2.59
C ASP A 141 -16.17 12.19 -2.21
N LEU A 142 -14.83 12.14 -2.21
CA LEU A 142 -13.98 13.33 -2.05
C LEU A 142 -14.24 14.38 -3.13
N LEU A 143 -14.32 13.97 -4.40
CA LEU A 143 -14.64 14.88 -5.51
C LEU A 143 -16.06 15.44 -5.42
N SER A 144 -17.02 14.64 -4.94
CA SER A 144 -18.41 15.07 -4.73
C SER A 144 -18.57 16.06 -3.58
N LEU A 145 -17.68 15.98 -2.58
CA LEU A 145 -17.56 16.96 -1.48
C LEU A 145 -16.89 18.26 -1.92
N GLY A 146 -16.40 18.37 -3.15
CA GLY A 146 -15.78 19.58 -3.67
C GLY A 146 -14.37 19.81 -3.15
N VAL A 147 -13.60 18.74 -2.89
CA VAL A 147 -12.16 18.85 -2.61
C VAL A 147 -11.50 19.68 -3.69
N ASN A 148 -10.81 20.76 -3.29
CA ASN A 148 -10.08 21.66 -4.17
C ASN A 148 -8.61 21.82 -3.76
N VAL A 149 -8.23 21.35 -2.57
CA VAL A 149 -6.84 21.25 -2.14
C VAL A 149 -6.54 19.81 -1.71
N VAL A 150 -5.47 19.21 -2.23
CA VAL A 150 -4.97 17.91 -1.77
C VAL A 150 -3.57 18.10 -1.23
N ALA A 151 -3.29 17.58 -0.03
CA ALA A 151 -1.96 17.70 0.56
C ALA A 151 -1.44 16.36 1.09
N GLN A 152 -0.17 16.03 0.79
CA GLN A 152 0.46 14.78 1.20
C GLN A 152 1.94 14.93 1.56
N MET A 153 2.39 14.21 2.59
CA MET A 153 3.80 14.00 2.87
C MET A 153 4.43 13.06 1.84
N VAL A 154 5.60 13.42 1.32
CA VAL A 154 6.33 12.65 0.31
C VAL A 154 7.80 12.47 0.70
N ALA A 155 8.40 11.37 0.27
CA ALA A 155 9.81 11.11 0.48
C ALA A 155 10.60 11.71 -0.71
N PRO A 156 11.59 12.57 -0.47
CA PRO A 156 12.48 13.04 -1.53
C PRO A 156 13.31 11.87 -2.09
N ALA A 157 13.65 11.92 -3.38
CA ALA A 157 14.54 10.92 -3.96
C ALA A 157 15.90 10.93 -3.24
N PRO A 158 16.48 9.73 -2.95
CA PRO A 158 17.81 9.68 -2.36
C PRO A 158 18.84 10.30 -3.33
N GLY A 159 19.88 10.95 -2.79
CA GLY A 159 21.00 11.42 -3.60
C GLY A 159 21.91 10.27 -4.05
N GLY A 160 22.47 10.34 -5.27
CA GLY A 160 23.45 9.37 -5.78
C GLY A 160 23.25 8.95 -7.23
N GLU A 161 24.19 8.17 -7.78
CA GLU A 161 24.04 7.51 -9.10
C GLU A 161 22.88 6.50 -9.06
N GLY A 162 22.00 6.53 -10.07
CA GLY A 162 20.78 5.68 -10.10
C GLY A 162 19.57 6.25 -9.35
N SER A 163 19.68 7.45 -8.76
CA SER A 163 18.53 8.16 -8.19
C SER A 163 17.52 8.54 -9.28
N GLU A 164 16.22 8.36 -8.99
CA GLU A 164 15.14 8.84 -9.85
C GLU A 164 14.98 10.36 -9.70
N GLN A 165 16.01 11.12 -10.12
CA GLN A 165 16.03 12.58 -10.04
C GLN A 165 14.78 13.20 -10.68
N GLY A 166 14.21 14.23 -10.04
CA GLY A 166 12.96 14.85 -10.47
C GLY A 166 11.70 14.09 -10.07
N LYS A 167 11.82 13.07 -9.21
CA LYS A 167 10.69 12.35 -8.60
C LYS A 167 10.68 12.49 -7.08
N VAL A 168 9.48 12.36 -6.54
CA VAL A 168 9.22 12.14 -5.11
C VAL A 168 8.41 10.86 -4.95
N SER A 169 8.54 10.19 -3.81
CA SER A 169 7.77 8.99 -3.52
C SER A 169 6.58 9.29 -2.61
N LEU A 170 5.39 8.88 -3.03
CA LEU A 170 4.17 8.85 -2.21
C LEU A 170 4.27 7.85 -1.04
N SER A 171 5.26 6.94 -1.11
CA SER A 171 5.71 6.10 -0.01
C SER A 171 4.57 5.37 0.72
N CYS A 172 4.16 5.87 1.90
CA CYS A 172 3.17 5.27 2.76
C CYS A 172 1.71 5.38 2.29
N ASN A 173 1.38 6.30 1.37
CA ASN A 173 -0.01 6.55 0.94
C ASN A 173 -0.14 6.87 -0.57
N PRO A 174 0.20 5.95 -1.49
CA PRO A 174 -0.22 6.07 -2.89
C PRO A 174 -1.68 5.68 -3.13
N ASP A 175 -2.26 4.93 -2.18
CA ASP A 175 -3.64 4.43 -2.14
C ASP A 175 -4.71 5.20 -2.94
N LEU A 176 -5.05 6.43 -2.53
CA LEU A 176 -6.03 7.28 -3.20
C LEU A 176 -5.35 8.30 -4.11
N THR A 177 -4.14 8.71 -3.78
CA THR A 177 -3.47 9.85 -4.41
C THR A 177 -3.17 9.64 -5.88
N LEU A 178 -2.82 8.41 -6.27
CA LEU A 178 -2.57 8.05 -7.68
C LEU A 178 -3.82 8.22 -8.56
N ASP A 179 -5.01 8.13 -7.97
CA ASP A 179 -6.29 8.23 -8.68
C ASP A 179 -6.93 9.62 -8.51
N LEU A 180 -6.85 10.17 -7.29
CA LEU A 180 -7.45 11.44 -6.91
C LEU A 180 -6.85 12.61 -7.69
N ILE A 181 -5.52 12.69 -7.80
CA ILE A 181 -4.87 13.85 -8.44
C ILE A 181 -5.25 13.98 -9.93
N PRO A 182 -5.15 12.92 -10.77
CA PRO A 182 -5.57 13.00 -12.16
C PRO A 182 -7.04 13.42 -12.31
N MET A 183 -7.94 12.80 -11.53
CA MET A 183 -9.38 13.08 -11.60
C MET A 183 -9.73 14.48 -11.10
N LEU A 184 -9.07 14.96 -10.03
CA LEU A 184 -9.24 16.32 -9.51
C LEU A 184 -8.81 17.36 -10.54
N ARG A 185 -7.66 17.16 -11.19
CA ARG A 185 -7.16 18.06 -12.24
C ARG A 185 -8.06 18.07 -13.47
N GLU A 186 -8.61 16.92 -13.86
CA GLU A 186 -9.59 16.82 -14.94
C GLU A 186 -10.87 17.60 -14.59
N GLN A 187 -11.45 17.34 -13.42
CA GLN A 187 -12.65 18.04 -12.95
C GLN A 187 -12.44 19.56 -12.83
N GLY A 188 -11.30 20.00 -12.30
CA GLY A 188 -10.97 21.42 -12.18
C GLY A 188 -10.88 22.12 -13.54
N ARG A 189 -10.31 21.46 -14.56
CA ARG A 189 -10.30 21.97 -15.93
C ARG A 189 -11.70 22.05 -16.52
N ASP A 190 -12.50 21.01 -16.37
CA ASP A 190 -13.85 20.93 -16.94
C ASP A 190 -14.81 21.96 -16.33
N ARG A 191 -14.65 22.25 -15.02
CA ARG A 191 -15.49 23.22 -14.29
C ARG A 191 -14.91 24.63 -14.25
N ALA A 192 -13.70 24.84 -14.76
CA ALA A 192 -12.93 26.07 -14.57
C ALA A 192 -12.79 26.47 -13.08
N GLU A 193 -12.69 25.47 -12.20
CA GLU A 193 -12.50 25.64 -10.76
C GLU A 193 -11.00 25.43 -10.42
N PRO A 194 -10.37 26.35 -9.69
CA PRO A 194 -8.97 26.20 -9.30
C PRO A 194 -8.82 25.05 -8.30
N VAL A 195 -7.82 24.20 -8.54
CA VAL A 195 -7.42 23.12 -7.63
C VAL A 195 -5.92 23.20 -7.38
N VAL A 196 -5.48 22.81 -6.19
CA VAL A 196 -4.06 22.85 -5.80
C VAL A 196 -3.64 21.54 -5.13
N VAL A 197 -2.50 21.01 -5.53
CA VAL A 197 -1.87 19.83 -4.94
C VAL A 197 -0.56 20.24 -4.25
N VAL A 198 -0.46 19.94 -2.95
CA VAL A 198 0.67 20.31 -2.10
C VAL A 198 1.40 19.05 -1.62
N GLY A 199 2.72 19.02 -1.78
CA GLY A 199 3.58 18.00 -1.17
C GLY A 199 4.36 18.58 0.00
N GLU A 200 4.63 17.79 1.03
CA GLU A 200 5.59 18.12 2.09
C GLU A 200 6.70 17.07 2.11
N THR A 201 7.93 17.48 1.81
CA THR A 201 9.06 16.54 1.82
C THR A 201 9.48 16.20 3.25
N ASN A 202 9.76 14.92 3.53
CA ASN A 202 10.31 14.48 4.81
C ASN A 202 11.30 13.32 4.60
N HIS A 203 12.57 13.48 4.97
CA HIS A 203 13.63 12.48 4.80
C HIS A 203 13.49 11.27 5.75
N HIS A 204 12.69 11.37 6.82
CA HIS A 204 12.37 10.22 7.64
C HIS A 204 11.42 9.24 6.92
N LEU A 205 10.68 9.70 5.91
CA LEU A 205 9.77 8.86 5.13
C LEU A 205 10.57 7.96 4.17
N PRO A 206 10.40 6.61 4.21
CA PRO A 206 11.08 5.72 3.28
C PRO A 206 10.77 6.05 1.82
N TYR A 207 11.79 6.20 0.98
CA TYR A 207 11.57 6.29 -0.47
C TYR A 207 11.19 4.90 -1.00
N LEU A 208 10.09 4.80 -1.73
CA LEU A 208 9.67 3.58 -2.42
C LEU A 208 9.46 3.86 -3.91
N ALA A 209 10.09 3.05 -4.75
CA ALA A 209 10.06 3.18 -6.21
C ALA A 209 8.71 2.70 -6.81
N ASN A 210 8.73 2.27 -8.07
CA ASN A 210 7.58 1.73 -8.79
C ASN A 210 6.42 2.75 -8.86
N HIS A 211 5.18 2.33 -8.60
CA HIS A 211 4.01 3.21 -8.72
C HIS A 211 3.99 4.36 -7.70
N ALA A 212 4.73 4.25 -6.58
CA ALA A 212 4.79 5.32 -5.59
C ALA A 212 5.72 6.47 -6.00
N ALA A 213 6.70 6.22 -6.89
CA ALA A 213 7.62 7.25 -7.38
C ALA A 213 6.96 8.05 -8.52
N VAL A 214 6.52 9.27 -8.20
CA VAL A 214 5.83 10.17 -9.13
C VAL A 214 6.71 11.38 -9.46
N PRO A 215 6.55 11.98 -10.65
CA PRO A 215 7.24 13.23 -10.99
C PRO A 215 6.94 14.34 -9.98
N GLU A 216 7.92 15.18 -9.67
CA GLU A 216 7.73 16.36 -8.80
C GLU A 216 6.64 17.31 -9.32
N ASP A 217 6.41 17.32 -10.64
CA ASP A 217 5.38 18.15 -11.26
C ASP A 217 3.93 17.68 -11.04
N THR A 218 3.78 16.54 -10.38
CA THR A 218 2.52 16.08 -9.78
C THR A 218 2.01 17.07 -8.73
N PHE A 219 2.90 17.81 -8.06
CA PHE A 219 2.57 18.76 -6.99
C PHE A 219 2.73 20.19 -7.47
N ASP A 220 1.73 21.04 -7.32
CA ASP A 220 1.82 22.47 -7.68
C ASP A 220 2.81 23.20 -6.76
N PHE A 221 2.85 22.78 -5.49
CA PHE A 221 3.83 23.25 -4.50
C PHE A 221 4.44 22.11 -3.70
N LEU A 222 5.72 22.23 -3.36
CA LEU A 222 6.47 21.32 -2.47
C LEU A 222 7.04 22.12 -1.30
N LEU A 223 6.53 21.89 -0.09
CA LEU A 223 7.14 22.36 1.15
C LEU A 223 8.43 21.57 1.39
N HIS A 224 9.56 22.27 1.31
CA HIS A 224 10.89 21.71 1.46
C HIS A 224 11.66 22.48 2.52
N GLN A 225 11.70 21.92 3.72
CA GLN A 225 12.39 22.48 4.88
C GLN A 225 13.14 21.37 5.64
N PRO A 226 14.24 20.81 5.09
CA PRO A 226 14.93 19.65 5.67
C PRO A 226 15.32 19.83 7.14
N ASP A 227 15.70 21.04 7.54
CA ASP A 227 16.08 21.37 8.93
C ASP A 227 14.94 21.22 9.95
N THR A 228 13.71 21.08 9.49
CA THR A 228 12.51 20.92 10.32
C THR A 228 11.80 19.59 10.07
N ASP A 229 12.48 18.64 9.42
CA ASP A 229 11.97 17.28 9.29
C ASP A 229 11.79 16.62 10.66
N TYR A 230 10.81 15.73 10.75
CA TYR A 230 10.38 15.10 11.99
C TYR A 230 10.22 13.59 11.84
N PRO A 231 10.43 12.82 12.92
CA PRO A 231 10.20 11.38 12.91
C PRO A 231 8.76 11.01 12.54
N LEU A 232 8.59 9.80 12.04
CA LEU A 232 7.27 9.27 11.66
C LEU A 232 6.47 8.82 12.88
N PHE A 233 5.13 8.94 12.79
CA PHE A 233 4.26 8.45 13.85
C PHE A 233 4.35 6.92 13.98
N SER A 234 4.86 6.44 15.11
CA SER A 234 5.02 5.03 15.41
C SER A 234 3.77 4.45 16.07
N ALA A 235 3.13 3.49 15.40
CA ALA A 235 2.03 2.72 15.98
C ALA A 235 2.60 1.54 16.79
N PRO A 236 2.39 1.51 18.12
CA PRO A 236 2.94 0.45 18.96
C PRO A 236 2.29 -0.89 18.62
N GLN A 237 3.09 -1.96 18.64
CA GLN A 237 2.58 -3.31 18.48
C GLN A 237 1.69 -3.69 19.67
N MET A 238 0.57 -4.35 19.38
CA MET A 238 -0.33 -4.86 20.41
C MET A 238 0.18 -6.20 20.95
N ASN A 239 -0.08 -6.45 22.23
CA ASN A 239 0.18 -7.76 22.82
C ASN A 239 -0.62 -8.85 22.07
N VAL A 240 0.06 -9.95 21.75
CA VAL A 240 -0.56 -11.13 21.13
C VAL A 240 -0.96 -12.10 22.24
N SER A 241 -2.27 -12.32 22.41
CA SER A 241 -2.77 -13.23 23.45
C SER A 241 -2.61 -14.70 23.04
N PRO A 242 -2.70 -15.67 23.98
CA PRO A 242 -2.69 -17.09 23.62
C PRO A 242 -3.78 -17.48 22.61
N GLU A 243 -4.96 -16.86 22.72
CA GLU A 243 -6.06 -17.04 21.77
C GLU A 243 -5.70 -16.49 20.39
N ASP A 244 -5.05 -15.33 20.31
CA ASP A 244 -4.56 -14.77 19.05
C ASP A 244 -3.56 -15.72 18.39
N HIS A 245 -2.60 -16.24 19.16
CA HIS A 245 -1.64 -17.24 18.67
C HIS A 245 -2.33 -18.46 18.08
N LEU A 246 -3.36 -19.00 18.75
CA LEU A 246 -4.06 -20.18 18.28
C LEU A 246 -4.91 -19.89 17.03
N ILE A 247 -5.60 -18.75 16.98
CA ILE A 247 -6.36 -18.31 15.80
C ILE A 247 -5.41 -18.11 14.60
N GLY A 248 -4.29 -17.41 14.81
CA GLY A 248 -3.24 -17.23 13.80
C GLY A 248 -2.65 -18.56 13.32
N PHE A 249 -2.48 -19.52 14.22
CA PHE A 249 -2.03 -20.87 13.88
C PHE A 249 -3.04 -21.59 12.97
N TYR A 250 -4.32 -21.61 13.32
CA TYR A 250 -5.37 -22.18 12.46
C TYR A 250 -5.42 -21.49 11.09
N ALA A 251 -5.34 -20.15 11.06
CA ALA A 251 -5.30 -19.40 9.81
C ALA A 251 -4.06 -19.75 8.96
N SER A 252 -2.90 -19.99 9.58
CA SER A 252 -1.67 -20.37 8.86
C SER A 252 -1.79 -21.74 8.14
N SER A 253 -2.66 -22.63 8.63
CA SER A 253 -2.94 -23.92 7.99
C SER A 253 -3.77 -23.79 6.70
N LEU A 254 -4.51 -22.68 6.55
CA LEU A 254 -5.32 -22.37 5.37
C LEU A 254 -4.51 -21.68 4.27
N LEU A 255 -3.26 -21.27 4.55
CA LEU A 255 -2.37 -20.68 3.55
C LEU A 255 -1.86 -21.75 2.57
N ARG A 256 -1.82 -21.38 1.30
CA ARG A 256 -1.40 -22.25 0.20
C ARG A 256 -0.10 -21.76 -0.42
N ASP A 257 0.88 -22.65 -0.58
CA ASP A 257 2.13 -22.32 -1.26
C ASP A 257 1.89 -21.95 -2.73
N GLY A 258 2.68 -21.02 -3.25
CA GLY A 258 2.47 -20.42 -4.57
C GLY A 258 1.31 -19.41 -4.63
N GLY A 259 0.67 -19.10 -3.50
CA GLY A 259 -0.53 -18.27 -3.45
C GLY A 259 -0.30 -16.78 -3.26
N THR A 260 -1.41 -16.08 -3.02
CA THR A 260 -1.44 -14.65 -2.69
C THR A 260 -1.96 -14.42 -1.29
N LEU A 261 -1.34 -13.52 -0.54
CA LEU A 261 -1.72 -13.16 0.82
C LEU A 261 -2.16 -11.71 0.92
N GLN A 262 -3.32 -11.51 1.52
CA GLN A 262 -3.72 -10.26 2.15
C GLN A 262 -3.92 -10.52 3.64
N VAL A 263 -3.43 -9.62 4.48
CA VAL A 263 -3.63 -9.71 5.93
C VAL A 263 -3.87 -8.32 6.50
N GLY A 264 -4.87 -8.20 7.38
CA GLY A 264 -5.18 -6.98 8.11
C GLY A 264 -4.22 -6.69 9.28
N ILE A 265 -4.54 -5.65 10.05
CA ILE A 265 -3.73 -5.19 11.18
C ILE A 265 -4.00 -5.93 12.49
N GLY A 266 -3.12 -5.69 13.45
CA GLY A 266 -3.32 -6.05 14.85
C GLY A 266 -2.82 -7.43 15.24
N SER A 267 -3.15 -7.85 16.47
CA SER A 267 -2.55 -9.04 17.09
C SER A 267 -2.85 -10.33 16.34
N LEU A 268 -4.05 -10.46 15.74
CA LEU A 268 -4.43 -11.61 14.93
C LEU A 268 -3.58 -11.73 13.64
N GLY A 269 -3.34 -10.60 12.96
CA GLY A 269 -2.45 -10.56 11.79
C GLY A 269 -1.01 -10.91 12.17
N ALA A 270 -0.50 -10.35 13.27
CA ALA A 270 0.82 -10.67 13.80
C ALA A 270 0.96 -12.16 14.17
N ALA A 271 -0.07 -12.76 14.79
CA ALA A 271 -0.10 -14.17 15.13
C ALA A 271 -0.08 -15.10 13.90
N LEU A 272 -0.82 -14.72 12.85
CA LEU A 272 -0.78 -15.41 11.56
C LEU A 272 0.63 -15.36 10.95
N VAL A 273 1.24 -14.17 10.89
CA VAL A 273 2.59 -13.99 10.37
C VAL A 273 3.59 -14.85 11.14
N HIS A 274 3.56 -14.79 12.47
CA HIS A 274 4.41 -15.62 13.32
C HIS A 274 4.25 -17.11 13.01
N SER A 275 3.01 -17.60 12.95
CA SER A 275 2.73 -19.02 12.66
C SER A 275 3.15 -19.42 11.24
N THR A 276 3.06 -18.50 10.29
CA THR A 276 3.51 -18.70 8.90
C THR A 276 5.04 -18.81 8.83
N VAL A 277 5.76 -17.93 9.52
CA VAL A 277 7.23 -18.03 9.64
C VAL A 277 7.64 -19.33 10.33
N LEU A 278 6.94 -19.73 11.40
CA LEU A 278 7.17 -21.00 12.08
C LEU A 278 6.95 -22.20 11.15
N ARG A 279 5.85 -22.19 10.39
CA ARG A 279 5.54 -23.22 9.39
C ARG A 279 6.64 -23.37 8.35
N HIS A 280 7.28 -22.26 7.95
CA HIS A 280 8.33 -22.26 6.94
C HIS A 280 9.70 -22.66 7.50
N ARG A 281 10.18 -21.94 8.53
CA ARG A 281 11.55 -22.11 9.07
C ARG A 281 11.67 -23.33 9.98
N ASN A 282 10.60 -23.73 10.66
CA ASN A 282 10.61 -24.86 11.59
C ASN A 282 9.34 -25.72 11.46
N ASN A 283 9.16 -26.27 10.25
CA ASN A 283 7.95 -27.02 9.89
C ASN A 283 7.69 -28.22 10.82
N ALA A 284 8.73 -28.86 11.35
CA ALA A 284 8.58 -29.98 12.29
C ALA A 284 7.90 -29.55 13.60
N VAL A 285 8.27 -28.38 14.17
CA VAL A 285 7.59 -27.82 15.36
C VAL A 285 6.15 -27.49 15.02
N TRP A 286 5.92 -26.80 13.90
CA TRP A 286 4.57 -26.44 13.45
C TRP A 286 3.68 -27.68 13.28
N ARG A 287 4.21 -28.76 12.67
CA ARG A 287 3.48 -30.02 12.46
C ARG A 287 3.11 -30.71 13.77
N ARG A 288 3.99 -30.70 14.78
CA ARG A 288 3.63 -31.25 16.10
C ARG A 288 2.40 -30.58 16.69
N VAL A 289 2.28 -29.25 16.56
CA VAL A 289 1.09 -28.52 17.03
C VAL A 289 -0.12 -28.84 16.15
N HIS A 290 0.04 -28.86 14.83
CA HIS A 290 -1.01 -29.20 13.87
C HIS A 290 -1.62 -30.59 14.13
N ASP A 291 -0.77 -31.57 14.38
CA ASP A 291 -1.15 -32.97 14.61
C ASP A 291 -1.75 -33.14 16.01
N HIS A 292 -1.20 -32.47 17.04
CA HIS A 292 -1.78 -32.44 18.38
C HIS A 292 -3.20 -31.88 18.40
N LEU A 293 -3.44 -30.81 17.64
CA LEU A 293 -4.77 -30.21 17.47
C LEU A 293 -5.68 -31.01 16.51
N ASN A 294 -5.15 -32.06 15.88
CA ASN A 294 -5.83 -32.93 14.93
C ASN A 294 -6.54 -32.15 13.81
N ILE A 295 -5.87 -31.13 13.26
CA ILE A 295 -6.48 -30.17 12.32
C ILE A 295 -6.98 -30.86 11.06
N ALA A 296 -6.21 -31.79 10.49
CA ALA A 296 -6.59 -32.46 9.25
C ALA A 296 -7.91 -33.24 9.37
N GLN A 297 -8.13 -33.93 10.51
CA GLN A 297 -9.36 -34.68 10.74
C GLN A 297 -10.52 -33.77 11.15
N ARG A 298 -10.27 -32.82 12.05
CA ARG A 298 -11.32 -31.93 12.59
C ARG A 298 -11.80 -30.91 11.56
N PHE A 299 -10.89 -30.44 10.71
CA PHE A 299 -11.15 -29.39 9.72
C PHE A 299 -10.57 -29.78 8.34
N PRO A 300 -11.22 -30.72 7.61
CA PRO A 300 -10.72 -31.18 6.29
C PRO A 300 -10.53 -30.06 5.26
N VAL A 301 -11.20 -28.92 5.45
CA VAL A 301 -11.01 -27.71 4.63
C VAL A 301 -9.57 -27.18 4.68
N ALA A 302 -8.85 -27.35 5.79
CA ALA A 302 -7.45 -26.93 5.92
C ALA A 302 -6.54 -27.71 4.98
N ALA A 303 -6.77 -29.01 4.81
CA ALA A 303 -6.02 -29.83 3.87
C ALA A 303 -6.43 -29.55 2.40
N ARG A 304 -7.72 -29.30 2.14
CA ARG A 304 -8.23 -29.06 0.78
C ARG A 304 -7.82 -27.69 0.23
N GLU A 305 -7.93 -26.66 1.05
CA GLU A 305 -7.70 -25.28 0.63
C GLU A 305 -6.30 -24.78 1.02
N GLY A 306 -5.72 -25.29 2.10
CA GLY A 306 -4.45 -24.80 2.63
C GLY A 306 -3.28 -25.74 2.38
N GLY A 307 -2.48 -25.97 3.42
CA GLY A 307 -1.33 -26.87 3.36
C GLY A 307 -0.58 -26.99 4.68
N ALA A 308 0.28 -28.01 4.77
CA ALA A 308 1.07 -28.32 5.97
C ALA A 308 2.59 -28.31 5.73
N GLY A 309 3.05 -28.11 4.49
CA GLY A 309 4.46 -28.00 4.14
C GLY A 309 5.00 -26.57 4.21
N PRO A 310 6.32 -26.38 4.13
CA PRO A 310 6.94 -25.06 3.92
C PRO A 310 6.44 -24.38 2.63
N PHE A 311 6.77 -23.09 2.48
CA PHE A 311 6.50 -22.32 1.26
C PHE A 311 7.69 -22.40 0.29
N GLU A 312 7.69 -23.41 -0.58
CA GLU A 312 8.76 -23.66 -1.55
C GLU A 312 8.70 -22.66 -2.70
N GLN A 313 7.52 -22.47 -3.29
CA GLN A 313 7.28 -21.42 -4.29
C GLN A 313 7.23 -20.03 -3.65
N GLY A 314 6.77 -19.94 -2.40
CA GLY A 314 6.59 -18.69 -1.69
C GLY A 314 5.19 -18.09 -1.91
N LEU A 315 4.97 -16.97 -1.24
CA LEU A 315 3.77 -16.16 -1.35
C LEU A 315 4.07 -14.85 -2.08
N TYR A 316 3.04 -14.33 -2.73
CA TYR A 316 2.96 -12.94 -3.22
C TYR A 316 2.03 -12.16 -2.29
N GLY A 317 2.44 -10.99 -1.83
CA GLY A 317 1.62 -10.12 -1.00
C GLY A 317 0.82 -9.16 -1.85
N CYS A 318 -0.49 -9.08 -1.64
CA CYS A 318 -1.35 -8.09 -2.28
C CYS A 318 -2.37 -7.62 -1.24
N SER A 319 -2.05 -6.54 -0.53
CA SER A 319 -2.78 -6.13 0.68
C SER A 319 -3.12 -4.65 0.63
N GLU A 320 -4.32 -4.29 1.10
CA GLU A 320 -4.72 -2.89 1.24
C GLU A 320 -3.73 -2.14 2.14
N MET A 321 -3.44 -2.72 3.31
CA MET A 321 -2.39 -2.25 4.20
C MET A 321 -1.20 -3.19 4.19
N MET A 322 0.00 -2.65 3.93
CA MET A 322 1.27 -3.35 4.14
C MET A 322 1.69 -3.21 5.60
N VAL A 323 1.44 -4.26 6.39
CA VAL A 323 1.91 -4.35 7.77
C VAL A 323 3.37 -4.78 7.84
N ASP A 324 4.03 -4.48 8.96
CA ASP A 324 5.41 -4.87 9.28
C ASP A 324 5.66 -6.39 9.14
N GLY A 325 4.63 -7.18 9.43
CA GLY A 325 4.63 -8.62 9.23
C GLY A 325 5.02 -9.08 7.82
N PHE A 326 4.78 -8.29 6.77
CA PHE A 326 5.24 -8.64 5.42
C PHE A 326 6.76 -8.60 5.29
N LEU A 327 7.47 -7.70 5.99
CA LEU A 327 8.93 -7.71 6.02
C LEU A 327 9.46 -8.91 6.78
N HIS A 328 8.79 -9.33 7.86
CA HIS A 328 9.14 -10.58 8.52
C HIS A 328 8.95 -11.80 7.61
N LEU A 329 7.94 -11.81 6.75
CA LEU A 329 7.75 -12.86 5.74
C LEU A 329 8.80 -12.80 4.63
N LEU A 330 9.22 -11.59 4.23
CA LEU A 330 10.31 -11.37 3.27
C LEU A 330 11.64 -11.91 3.83
N ASP A 331 12.02 -11.46 5.03
CA ASP A 331 13.24 -11.91 5.72
C ASP A 331 13.21 -13.42 6.01
N ALA A 332 12.02 -14.00 6.17
CA ALA A 332 11.83 -15.43 6.35
C ALA A 332 12.02 -16.25 5.06
N GLY A 333 12.02 -15.63 3.89
CA GLY A 333 12.02 -16.35 2.60
C GLY A 333 10.64 -16.87 2.21
N VAL A 334 9.57 -16.43 2.89
CA VAL A 334 8.18 -16.79 2.55
C VAL A 334 7.67 -15.89 1.42
N LEU A 335 7.89 -14.58 1.52
CA LEU A 335 7.44 -13.59 0.54
C LEU A 335 8.44 -13.47 -0.62
N LYS A 336 8.45 -14.47 -1.51
CA LYS A 336 9.42 -14.58 -2.61
C LYS A 336 8.81 -14.89 -3.98
N ARG A 337 7.48 -15.06 -4.05
CA ARG A 337 6.82 -15.33 -5.32
C ARG A 337 6.65 -14.03 -6.09
N GLU A 338 7.44 -13.88 -7.14
CA GLU A 338 7.38 -12.72 -8.01
C GLU A 338 6.15 -12.77 -8.93
N VAL A 339 5.56 -11.60 -9.15
CA VAL A 339 4.55 -11.35 -10.17
C VAL A 339 5.02 -10.25 -11.11
N PHE A 340 4.70 -10.40 -12.39
CA PHE A 340 5.13 -9.51 -13.47
C PHE A 340 3.94 -8.73 -14.01
N ASP A 341 4.18 -7.50 -14.46
CA ASP A 341 3.16 -6.54 -14.91
C ASP A 341 2.71 -6.74 -16.37
N HIS A 342 2.63 -8.00 -16.81
CA HIS A 342 2.17 -8.37 -18.14
C HIS A 342 1.40 -9.69 -18.14
N ALA A 343 0.10 -9.65 -18.50
CA ALA A 343 -0.80 -10.78 -18.24
C ALA A 343 -0.41 -12.08 -18.97
N PRO A 344 -0.11 -12.06 -20.29
CA PRO A 344 0.35 -13.27 -20.97
C PRO A 344 1.64 -13.85 -20.38
N LEU A 345 2.59 -13.00 -19.97
CA LEU A 345 3.84 -13.45 -19.35
C LEU A 345 3.55 -14.10 -18.00
N GLN A 346 2.77 -13.45 -17.16
CA GLN A 346 2.35 -13.98 -15.86
C GLN A 346 1.64 -15.33 -16.00
N GLU A 347 0.77 -15.48 -16.99
CA GLU A 347 0.05 -16.73 -17.25
C GLU A 347 1.00 -17.87 -17.70
N LEU A 348 2.08 -17.56 -18.42
CA LEU A 348 3.10 -18.54 -18.80
C LEU A 348 3.95 -18.96 -17.61
N VAL A 349 4.31 -18.01 -16.74
CA VAL A 349 4.97 -18.27 -15.45
C VAL A 349 4.10 -19.17 -14.57
N ASN A 350 2.81 -18.84 -14.42
CA ASN A 350 1.87 -19.66 -13.64
C ASN A 350 1.72 -21.09 -14.17
N ARG A 351 1.80 -21.28 -15.49
CA ARG A 351 1.73 -22.60 -16.14
C ARG A 351 3.07 -23.36 -16.10
N GLY A 352 4.13 -22.76 -15.55
CA GLY A 352 5.47 -23.35 -15.52
C GLY A 352 6.13 -23.44 -16.90
N ARG A 353 5.60 -22.73 -17.90
CA ARG A 353 6.16 -22.69 -19.27
C ARG A 353 7.38 -21.79 -19.37
N ILE A 354 7.48 -20.79 -18.49
CA ILE A 354 8.65 -19.93 -18.31
C ILE A 354 9.06 -20.03 -16.84
N GLY A 355 10.29 -20.47 -16.60
CA GLY A 355 10.88 -20.58 -15.28
C GLY A 355 11.61 -19.30 -14.84
N PRO A 356 12.22 -19.31 -13.63
CA PRO A 356 12.97 -18.16 -13.11
C PRO A 356 14.26 -17.87 -13.90
N GLY A 357 14.88 -18.89 -14.49
CA GLY A 357 16.04 -18.74 -15.36
C GLY A 357 15.63 -18.47 -16.81
N VAL A 358 16.31 -17.53 -17.45
CA VAL A 358 16.10 -17.21 -18.87
C VAL A 358 16.94 -18.14 -19.74
N SER A 359 16.35 -18.63 -20.84
CA SER A 359 17.03 -19.52 -21.80
C SER A 359 16.49 -19.31 -23.21
N LEU A 360 17.09 -19.98 -24.21
CA LEU A 360 16.54 -19.99 -25.57
C LEU A 360 15.11 -20.57 -25.61
N GLN A 361 14.80 -21.54 -24.74
CA GLN A 361 13.45 -22.08 -24.62
C GLN A 361 12.45 -21.01 -24.18
N THR A 362 12.87 -20.02 -23.39
CA THR A 362 12.04 -18.86 -23.06
C THR A 362 11.63 -18.11 -24.32
N LEU A 363 12.57 -17.84 -25.24
CA LEU A 363 12.28 -17.17 -26.51
C LEU A 363 11.35 -18.01 -27.40
N ASP A 364 11.55 -19.33 -27.45
CA ASP A 364 10.69 -20.23 -28.21
C ASP A 364 9.25 -20.19 -27.70
N VAL A 365 9.05 -20.31 -26.37
CA VAL A 365 7.72 -20.23 -25.75
C VAL A 365 7.06 -18.88 -26.03
N LEU A 366 7.80 -17.77 -25.93
CA LEU A 366 7.24 -16.44 -26.18
C LEU A 366 6.85 -16.26 -27.64
N ARG A 367 7.61 -16.84 -28.57
CA ARG A 367 7.28 -16.83 -30.00
C ARG A 367 6.07 -17.71 -30.31
N ASP A 368 6.00 -18.91 -29.76
CA ASP A 368 4.88 -19.84 -29.94
C ASP A 368 3.56 -19.23 -29.45
N GLU A 369 3.62 -18.44 -28.38
CA GLU A 369 2.46 -17.72 -27.81
C GLU A 369 2.22 -16.35 -28.49
N GLY A 370 3.00 -16.01 -29.51
CA GLY A 370 2.84 -14.80 -30.32
C GLY A 370 3.21 -13.49 -29.61
N LEU A 371 3.97 -13.55 -28.52
CA LEU A 371 4.39 -12.38 -27.74
C LEU A 371 5.58 -11.64 -28.36
N ILE A 372 6.40 -12.34 -29.15
CA ILE A 372 7.52 -11.78 -29.92
C ILE A 372 7.50 -12.29 -31.35
N SER A 373 8.17 -11.56 -32.25
CA SER A 373 8.25 -11.91 -33.67
C SER A 373 9.58 -12.59 -34.02
N SER A 374 9.60 -13.34 -35.11
CA SER A 374 10.83 -13.65 -35.85
C SER A 374 10.65 -13.25 -37.32
N PRO A 375 11.51 -12.39 -37.89
CA PRO A 375 12.63 -11.70 -37.24
C PRO A 375 12.18 -10.72 -36.13
N LEU A 376 13.00 -10.58 -35.08
CA LEU A 376 12.80 -9.70 -33.93
C LEU A 376 12.71 -8.23 -34.36
N ARG A 377 11.71 -7.54 -33.83
CA ARG A 377 11.49 -6.11 -34.08
C ARG A 377 11.97 -5.27 -32.91
N ALA A 378 12.14 -3.97 -33.12
CA ALA A 378 12.54 -3.04 -32.06
C ALA A 378 11.58 -3.04 -30.85
N ARG A 379 10.28 -3.27 -31.08
CA ARG A 379 9.29 -3.42 -30.00
C ARG A 379 9.52 -4.70 -29.17
N ASP A 380 9.95 -5.77 -29.84
CA ASP A 380 10.18 -7.07 -29.21
C ASP A 380 11.44 -6.98 -28.34
N LEU A 381 12.51 -6.35 -28.84
CA LEU A 381 13.73 -6.11 -28.04
C LEU A 381 13.47 -5.26 -26.80
N ARG A 382 12.72 -4.16 -26.93
CA ARG A 382 12.34 -3.34 -25.76
C ARG A 382 11.55 -4.14 -24.72
N TRP A 383 10.62 -4.98 -25.19
CA TRP A 383 9.81 -5.81 -24.30
C TRP A 383 10.65 -6.91 -23.63
N LEU A 384 11.53 -7.58 -24.37
CA LEU A 384 12.44 -8.61 -23.84
C LEU A 384 13.46 -8.03 -22.87
N SER A 385 14.01 -6.85 -23.18
CA SER A 385 14.94 -6.12 -22.31
C SER A 385 14.27 -5.67 -21.01
N ARG A 386 13.04 -5.13 -21.09
CA ARG A 386 12.23 -4.73 -19.92
C ARG A 386 12.06 -5.86 -18.90
N PHE A 387 11.84 -7.09 -19.38
CA PHE A 387 11.66 -8.27 -18.51
C PHE A 387 12.95 -9.07 -18.29
N GLY A 388 14.12 -8.51 -18.65
CA GLY A 388 15.41 -9.14 -18.38
C GLY A 388 15.67 -10.43 -19.18
N ILE A 389 14.86 -10.68 -20.22
CA ILE A 389 15.02 -11.85 -21.09
C ILE A 389 16.20 -11.63 -22.04
N LEU A 390 16.40 -10.39 -22.49
CA LEU A 390 17.62 -9.97 -23.17
C LEU A 390 18.36 -8.97 -22.30
N ARG A 391 19.69 -8.95 -22.41
CA ARG A 391 20.52 -7.93 -21.79
C ARG A 391 20.21 -6.55 -22.39
N GLU A 392 20.40 -5.51 -21.58
CA GLU A 392 20.09 -4.13 -21.96
C GLU A 392 20.97 -3.60 -23.11
N ASP A 393 22.15 -4.19 -23.31
CA ASP A 393 23.08 -3.85 -24.39
C ASP A 393 22.73 -4.51 -25.73
N VAL A 394 21.61 -5.24 -25.82
CA VAL A 394 21.11 -5.85 -27.06
C VAL A 394 20.13 -4.92 -27.77
N TYR A 395 20.49 -4.45 -28.97
CA TYR A 395 19.67 -3.50 -29.73
C TYR A 395 19.74 -3.73 -31.24
N LEU A 396 18.83 -3.09 -32.01
CA LEU A 396 18.87 -3.11 -33.48
C LEU A 396 19.68 -1.94 -34.04
N ARG A 397 20.59 -2.21 -34.97
CA ARG A 397 21.29 -1.20 -35.76
C ARG A 397 21.38 -1.62 -37.23
N GLY A 398 20.86 -0.78 -38.13
CA GLY A 398 20.88 -1.07 -39.57
C GLY A 398 20.17 -2.37 -39.95
N GLY A 399 19.11 -2.76 -39.21
CA GLY A 399 18.38 -4.01 -39.42
C GLY A 399 19.01 -5.26 -38.79
N ARG A 400 20.20 -5.15 -38.21
CA ARG A 400 20.90 -6.27 -37.54
C ARG A 400 20.76 -6.19 -36.02
N LEU A 401 20.79 -7.34 -35.36
CA LEU A 401 20.83 -7.46 -33.91
C LEU A 401 22.28 -7.30 -33.44
N MET A 402 22.53 -6.33 -32.57
CA MET A 402 23.84 -6.04 -31.99
C MET A 402 23.94 -6.68 -30.60
N LEU A 403 25.03 -7.40 -30.33
CA LEU A 403 25.36 -8.01 -29.03
C LEU A 403 26.79 -7.60 -28.66
N GLY A 404 26.94 -6.37 -28.16
CA GLY A 404 28.25 -5.71 -28.08
C GLY A 404 28.81 -5.46 -29.48
N ASP A 405 30.02 -5.98 -29.75
CA ASP A 405 30.69 -5.86 -31.04
C ASP A 405 30.26 -6.93 -32.08
N TYR A 406 29.41 -7.89 -31.67
CA TYR A 406 28.91 -8.94 -32.56
C TYR A 406 27.59 -8.53 -33.20
N SER A 407 27.37 -8.88 -34.47
CA SER A 407 26.12 -8.58 -35.17
C SER A 407 25.58 -9.76 -35.96
N VAL A 408 24.30 -10.08 -35.77
CA VAL A 408 23.60 -11.19 -36.43
C VAL A 408 22.30 -10.71 -37.06
N GLU A 409 21.71 -11.53 -37.92
CA GLU A 409 20.33 -11.31 -38.35
C GLU A 409 19.40 -11.41 -37.12
N PRO A 410 18.32 -10.61 -37.03
CA PRO A 410 17.38 -10.71 -35.91
C PRO A 410 16.45 -11.93 -36.02
N ASP A 411 16.82 -12.98 -36.74
CA ASP A 411 15.99 -14.16 -36.99
C ASP A 411 16.24 -15.27 -35.97
N LEU A 412 15.22 -15.62 -35.19
CA LEU A 412 15.26 -16.70 -34.20
C LEU A 412 15.26 -18.10 -34.82
N ASP A 413 15.03 -18.25 -36.12
CA ASP A 413 15.21 -19.50 -36.88
C ASP A 413 16.65 -19.70 -37.36
N ASN A 414 17.47 -18.65 -37.33
CA ASN A 414 18.86 -18.71 -37.72
C ASN A 414 19.74 -19.27 -36.58
N GLU A 415 20.52 -20.30 -36.87
CA GLU A 415 21.35 -20.98 -35.88
C GLU A 415 22.46 -20.08 -35.30
N GLU A 416 23.08 -19.24 -36.13
CA GLU A 416 24.10 -18.28 -35.70
C GLU A 416 23.51 -17.27 -34.70
N THR A 417 22.31 -16.76 -34.99
CA THR A 417 21.59 -15.84 -34.11
C THR A 417 21.28 -16.49 -32.76
N ARG A 418 20.82 -17.74 -32.75
CA ARG A 418 20.52 -18.47 -31.51
C ARG A 418 21.77 -18.71 -30.68
N GLN A 419 22.88 -19.11 -31.30
CA GLN A 419 24.16 -19.30 -30.61
C GLN A 419 24.70 -17.97 -30.04
N ALA A 420 24.58 -16.87 -30.79
CA ALA A 420 24.97 -15.54 -30.32
C ALA A 420 24.11 -15.07 -29.13
N LEU A 421 22.79 -15.24 -29.22
CA LEU A 421 21.87 -14.92 -28.12
C LEU A 421 22.18 -15.75 -26.87
N GLN A 422 22.37 -17.06 -27.00
CA GLN A 422 22.66 -17.93 -25.86
C GLN A 422 23.98 -17.57 -25.16
N SER A 423 25.01 -17.22 -25.92
CA SER A 423 26.33 -16.92 -25.36
C SER A 423 26.47 -15.49 -24.83
N ARG A 424 25.73 -14.52 -25.39
CA ARG A 424 25.98 -13.09 -25.15
C ARG A 424 24.73 -12.21 -25.00
N GLY A 425 23.55 -12.68 -25.41
CA GLY A 425 22.36 -11.84 -25.53
C GLY A 425 21.29 -12.04 -24.47
N LEU A 426 21.15 -13.26 -23.95
CA LEU A 426 20.17 -13.57 -22.91
C LEU A 426 20.56 -12.94 -21.57
N GLY A 427 19.57 -12.47 -20.81
CA GLY A 427 19.74 -12.17 -19.39
C GLY A 427 19.78 -13.45 -18.55
N GLU A 428 20.03 -13.31 -17.24
CA GLU A 428 20.13 -14.46 -16.33
C GLU A 428 18.76 -14.91 -15.80
N LYS A 429 17.91 -13.95 -15.42
CA LYS A 429 16.60 -14.17 -14.82
C LYS A 429 15.62 -13.10 -15.30
N LEU A 430 14.33 -13.38 -15.16
CA LEU A 430 13.30 -12.37 -15.38
C LEU A 430 13.51 -11.17 -14.43
N SER A 431 13.28 -9.97 -14.93
CA SER A 431 13.33 -8.71 -14.17
C SER A 431 11.94 -8.06 -14.07
N GLY A 432 11.81 -7.08 -13.16
CA GLY A 432 10.54 -6.39 -12.91
C GLY A 432 9.53 -7.20 -12.08
N GLY A 433 9.96 -8.30 -11.47
CA GLY A 433 9.14 -9.10 -10.57
C GLY A 433 8.89 -8.40 -9.23
N VAL A 434 7.63 -8.29 -8.84
CA VAL A 434 7.19 -7.72 -7.56
C VAL A 434 6.71 -8.84 -6.65
N VAL A 435 7.10 -8.81 -5.37
CA VAL A 435 6.63 -9.78 -4.35
C VAL A 435 5.60 -9.19 -3.40
N MET A 436 5.46 -7.86 -3.37
CA MET A 436 4.48 -7.17 -2.52
C MET A 436 3.85 -5.98 -3.23
N HIS A 437 2.53 -6.01 -3.40
CA HIS A 437 1.73 -4.82 -3.67
C HIS A 437 0.98 -4.36 -2.42
N GLY A 438 1.18 -3.11 -2.01
CA GLY A 438 0.55 -2.49 -0.83
C GLY A 438 -0.18 -1.20 -1.18
N GLY A 439 -1.30 -0.89 -0.52
CA GLY A 439 -2.05 0.35 -0.76
C GLY A 439 -1.50 1.50 0.08
N PHE A 440 -1.38 1.23 1.37
CA PHE A 440 -0.76 2.13 2.34
C PHE A 440 -0.03 1.36 3.44
N TYR A 441 0.73 2.05 4.28
CA TYR A 441 1.29 1.44 5.49
C TYR A 441 1.33 2.37 6.69
N LEU A 442 1.29 1.76 7.87
CA LEU A 442 1.46 2.38 9.18
C LEU A 442 1.95 1.28 10.14
N GLY A 443 2.95 1.58 10.95
CA GLY A 443 3.55 0.58 11.81
C GLY A 443 4.51 1.15 12.86
N PRO A 444 5.30 0.29 13.49
CA PRO A 444 6.32 0.72 14.46
C PRO A 444 7.56 1.31 13.76
N GLU A 445 8.36 2.09 14.49
CA GLU A 445 9.58 2.74 13.93
C GLU A 445 10.58 1.75 13.30
N ASN A 446 10.74 0.55 13.89
CA ASN A 446 11.63 -0.47 13.34
C ASN A 446 11.18 -0.98 11.96
N PHE A 447 9.87 -0.93 11.66
CA PHE A 447 9.36 -1.22 10.33
C PHE A 447 9.78 -0.15 9.32
N TYR A 448 9.66 1.13 9.68
CA TYR A 448 10.10 2.24 8.83
C TYR A 448 11.62 2.22 8.62
N GLN A 449 12.37 1.90 9.67
CA GLN A 449 13.82 1.72 9.58
C GLN A 449 14.18 0.61 8.60
N ARG A 450 13.57 -0.58 8.71
CA ARG A 450 13.84 -1.68 7.78
C ARG A 450 13.52 -1.31 6.34
N LEU A 451 12.46 -0.54 6.09
CA LEU A 451 12.12 -0.03 4.75
C LEU A 451 13.22 0.90 4.18
N ARG A 452 13.82 1.75 5.02
CA ARG A 452 14.95 2.62 4.61
C ARG A 452 16.24 1.83 4.36
N GLU A 453 16.39 0.68 5.00
CA GLU A 453 17.55 -0.21 4.90
C GLU A 453 17.40 -1.29 3.80
N LEU A 454 16.30 -1.30 3.04
CA LEU A 454 16.15 -2.20 1.89
C LEU A 454 17.23 -1.91 0.85
N THR A 455 17.81 -2.97 0.31
CA THR A 455 18.65 -2.87 -0.89
C THR A 455 17.81 -2.46 -2.10
N ASP A 456 18.44 -1.91 -3.14
CA ASP A 456 17.73 -1.52 -4.37
C ASP A 456 16.93 -2.67 -5.00
N ASP A 457 17.43 -3.91 -4.94
CA ASP A 457 16.72 -5.10 -5.44
C ASP A 457 15.48 -5.42 -4.59
N GLU A 458 15.59 -5.35 -3.26
CA GLU A 458 14.46 -5.56 -2.36
C GLU A 458 13.41 -4.45 -2.50
N GLN A 459 13.84 -3.19 -2.63
CA GLN A 459 12.94 -2.05 -2.81
C GLN A 459 12.15 -2.19 -4.11
N ARG A 460 12.80 -2.59 -5.21
CA ARG A 460 12.11 -2.84 -6.51
C ARG A 460 11.10 -3.96 -6.45
N LYS A 461 11.24 -4.91 -5.52
CA LYS A 461 10.28 -6.00 -5.28
C LYS A 461 9.04 -5.56 -4.50
N ILE A 462 8.99 -4.34 -3.98
CA ILE A 462 7.85 -3.77 -3.27
C ILE A 462 7.24 -2.64 -4.09
N CYS A 463 5.95 -2.74 -4.38
CA CYS A 463 5.20 -1.77 -5.15
C CYS A 463 4.02 -1.24 -4.35
N MET A 464 4.19 -0.05 -3.74
CA MET A 464 3.06 0.65 -3.14
C MET A 464 2.23 1.32 -4.25
N THR A 465 0.92 1.12 -4.26
CA THR A 465 0.05 1.49 -5.40
C THR A 465 -1.38 1.84 -4.98
N SER A 466 -2.24 2.10 -5.96
CA SER A 466 -3.64 2.50 -5.76
C SER A 466 -4.48 1.41 -5.08
N VAL A 467 -5.41 1.83 -4.22
CA VAL A 467 -6.42 0.95 -3.64
C VAL A 467 -7.31 0.32 -4.73
N ASN A 468 -7.57 1.00 -5.84
CA ASN A 468 -8.34 0.45 -6.97
C ASN A 468 -7.54 -0.61 -7.73
N PHE A 469 -6.21 -0.55 -7.70
CA PHE A 469 -5.41 -1.69 -8.14
C PHE A 469 -5.66 -2.91 -7.24
N ILE A 470 -5.59 -2.73 -5.91
CA ILE A 470 -5.53 -3.81 -4.92
C ILE A 470 -6.91 -4.40 -4.62
N ASN A 471 -7.89 -3.58 -4.30
CA ASN A 471 -9.16 -3.95 -3.67
C ASN A 471 -10.23 -4.41 -4.66
N HIS A 472 -9.98 -4.42 -5.96
CA HIS A 472 -10.88 -5.07 -6.90
C HIS A 472 -10.14 -5.61 -8.13
N LEU A 473 -10.85 -6.41 -8.91
CA LEU A 473 -10.34 -6.99 -10.15
C LEU A 473 -10.66 -6.15 -11.39
N TYR A 474 -11.43 -5.06 -11.28
CA TYR A 474 -11.72 -4.19 -12.43
C TYR A 474 -10.45 -3.56 -13.00
N ASP A 475 -10.53 -3.15 -14.26
CA ASP A 475 -9.43 -2.52 -14.96
C ASP A 475 -8.95 -1.24 -14.26
N HIS A 476 -7.65 -1.02 -14.35
CA HIS A 476 -6.95 0.13 -13.77
C HIS A 476 -5.75 0.50 -14.65
N ALA A 477 -5.26 1.73 -14.57
CA ALA A 477 -4.10 2.19 -15.32
C ALA A 477 -2.86 1.30 -15.12
N TYR A 478 -2.70 0.74 -13.93
CA TYR A 478 -1.60 -0.16 -13.56
C TYR A 478 -1.85 -1.65 -13.82
N GLY A 479 -3.04 -2.02 -14.30
CA GLY A 479 -3.33 -3.42 -14.64
C GLY A 479 -4.80 -3.71 -14.86
N GLY A 480 -5.09 -4.46 -15.92
CA GLY A 480 -6.42 -4.96 -16.23
C GLY A 480 -6.82 -6.20 -15.42
N GLN A 481 -8.09 -6.59 -15.51
CA GLN A 481 -8.66 -7.75 -14.83
C GLN A 481 -7.88 -9.03 -15.11
N ARG A 482 -7.53 -9.28 -16.38
CA ARG A 482 -6.75 -10.45 -16.80
C ARG A 482 -5.43 -10.56 -16.04
N LEU A 483 -4.70 -9.44 -15.92
CA LEU A 483 -3.44 -9.39 -15.19
C LEU A 483 -3.66 -9.66 -13.70
N LYS A 484 -4.59 -8.93 -13.06
CA LYS A 484 -4.85 -9.05 -11.62
C LYS A 484 -5.27 -10.47 -11.24
N VAL A 485 -6.12 -11.11 -12.06
CA VAL A 485 -6.51 -12.53 -11.86
C VAL A 485 -5.30 -13.46 -12.00
N ALA A 486 -4.46 -13.27 -13.02
CA ALA A 486 -3.27 -14.08 -13.21
C ALA A 486 -2.26 -13.92 -12.05
N GLN A 487 -2.12 -12.73 -11.48
CA GLN A 487 -1.22 -12.51 -10.35
C GLN A 487 -1.78 -13.09 -9.03
N ARG A 488 -3.11 -13.17 -8.87
CA ARG A 488 -3.81 -13.46 -7.61
C ARG A 488 -4.29 -14.91 -7.47
N VAL A 489 -3.47 -15.87 -7.90
CA VAL A 489 -3.75 -17.29 -7.74
C VAL A 489 -3.73 -17.71 -6.27
N HIS A 490 -4.56 -18.69 -5.92
CA HIS A 490 -4.67 -19.27 -4.58
C HIS A 490 -4.81 -18.23 -3.45
N SER A 491 -5.54 -17.14 -3.71
CA SER A 491 -5.60 -15.98 -2.81
C SER A 491 -6.21 -16.30 -1.44
N ARG A 492 -5.58 -15.84 -0.37
CA ARG A 492 -6.07 -15.91 1.00
C ARG A 492 -6.23 -14.50 1.55
N PHE A 493 -7.48 -14.08 1.69
CA PHE A 493 -7.83 -12.77 2.20
C PHE A 493 -8.18 -12.89 3.68
N VAL A 494 -7.24 -12.51 4.54
CA VAL A 494 -7.36 -12.73 5.99
C VAL A 494 -7.80 -11.44 6.68
N ASN A 495 -9.02 -11.48 7.21
CA ASN A 495 -9.68 -10.34 7.84
C ASN A 495 -10.08 -10.69 9.27
N SER A 496 -10.34 -9.66 10.08
CA SER A 496 -10.92 -9.80 11.41
C SER A 496 -12.29 -9.16 11.48
N ALA A 497 -13.14 -9.68 12.35
CA ALA A 497 -14.43 -9.10 12.68
C ALA A 497 -14.56 -8.92 14.19
N MET A 498 -15.43 -8.01 14.61
CA MET A 498 -15.78 -7.81 16.01
C MET A 498 -16.78 -8.86 16.49
N MET A 499 -17.77 -9.17 15.65
CA MET A 499 -18.85 -10.11 15.95
C MET A 499 -19.22 -10.92 14.71
N HIS A 500 -19.84 -12.07 14.94
CA HIS A 500 -20.42 -12.90 13.88
C HIS A 500 -21.82 -13.34 14.30
N THR A 501 -22.81 -13.17 13.44
CA THR A 501 -24.16 -13.62 13.70
C THR A 501 -24.31 -15.11 13.38
N LEU A 502 -25.31 -15.76 13.97
CA LEU A 502 -25.67 -17.16 13.67
C LEU A 502 -26.10 -17.36 12.20
N SER A 503 -26.63 -16.30 11.56
CA SER A 503 -26.99 -16.30 10.14
C SER A 503 -25.79 -16.14 9.20
N GLY A 504 -24.60 -15.88 9.74
CA GLY A 504 -23.37 -15.81 8.96
C GLY A 504 -22.86 -14.39 8.65
N ALA A 505 -23.44 -13.34 9.22
CA ALA A 505 -22.99 -11.97 8.99
C ALA A 505 -21.79 -11.62 9.90
N ALA A 506 -20.73 -11.04 9.31
CA ALA A 506 -19.60 -10.48 10.04
C ALA A 506 -19.85 -8.98 10.30
N VAL A 507 -19.65 -8.55 11.54
CA VAL A 507 -19.79 -7.14 11.96
C VAL A 507 -18.41 -6.61 12.35
N SER A 508 -17.96 -5.52 11.70
CA SER A 508 -16.57 -5.08 11.77
C SER A 508 -16.38 -3.58 12.06
N ASP A 509 -17.44 -2.78 11.95
CA ASP A 509 -17.31 -1.31 11.87
C ASP A 509 -18.35 -0.52 12.69
N GLY A 510 -19.47 -1.12 13.09
CA GLY A 510 -20.56 -0.42 13.79
C GLY A 510 -21.21 -1.22 14.91
N LEU A 511 -21.91 -0.50 15.80
CA LEU A 511 -22.74 -1.04 16.87
C LEU A 511 -24.22 -1.13 16.45
N GLU A 512 -25.02 -1.88 17.22
CA GLU A 512 -26.46 -2.07 16.95
C GLU A 512 -27.28 -0.76 16.98
N ASP A 513 -26.79 0.26 17.69
CA ASP A 513 -27.42 1.57 17.80
C ASP A 513 -26.97 2.58 16.73
N GLY A 514 -26.25 2.10 15.71
CA GLY A 514 -25.79 2.90 14.57
C GLY A 514 -24.52 3.70 14.83
N ARG A 515 -23.92 3.62 16.02
CA ARG A 515 -22.62 4.25 16.28
C ARG A 515 -21.51 3.54 15.52
N VAL A 516 -20.66 4.34 14.88
CA VAL A 516 -19.50 3.88 14.12
C VAL A 516 -18.31 3.71 15.05
N VAL A 517 -17.73 2.52 15.02
CA VAL A 517 -16.54 2.13 15.80
C VAL A 517 -15.26 2.50 15.04
N SER A 518 -15.23 2.24 13.73
CA SER A 518 -14.09 2.46 12.84
C SER A 518 -14.57 2.97 11.48
N GLY A 519 -14.91 2.06 10.57
CA GLY A 519 -15.46 2.35 9.26
C GLY A 519 -15.45 1.12 8.35
N VAL A 520 -16.21 1.18 7.25
CA VAL A 520 -16.41 0.06 6.32
C VAL A 520 -15.08 -0.44 5.72
N GLY A 521 -14.17 0.48 5.39
CA GLY A 521 -12.86 0.18 4.82
C GLY A 521 -12.95 -0.59 3.49
N GLY A 522 -12.01 -1.50 3.24
CA GLY A 522 -12.04 -2.41 2.08
C GLY A 522 -12.26 -3.88 2.45
N GLN A 523 -12.74 -4.21 3.65
CA GLN A 523 -13.01 -5.61 4.01
C GLN A 523 -13.99 -6.26 3.01
N TYR A 524 -15.08 -5.57 2.67
CA TYR A 524 -16.07 -6.02 1.68
C TYR A 524 -15.43 -6.35 0.33
N ASN A 525 -14.50 -5.52 -0.13
CA ASN A 525 -13.79 -5.69 -1.39
C ASN A 525 -13.06 -7.05 -1.47
N PHE A 526 -12.39 -7.44 -0.39
CA PHE A 526 -11.71 -8.74 -0.31
C PHE A 526 -12.69 -9.91 -0.21
N VAL A 527 -13.85 -9.74 0.44
CA VAL A 527 -14.94 -10.74 0.41
C VAL A 527 -15.41 -10.96 -1.02
N ALA A 528 -15.70 -9.88 -1.76
CA ALA A 528 -16.15 -9.97 -3.14
C ALA A 528 -15.10 -10.63 -4.05
N MET A 529 -13.82 -10.26 -3.91
CA MET A 529 -12.74 -10.90 -4.66
C MET A 529 -12.55 -12.38 -4.34
N ALA A 530 -12.78 -12.80 -3.09
CA ALA A 530 -12.72 -14.22 -2.71
C ALA A 530 -13.71 -15.07 -3.51
N HIS A 531 -14.89 -14.52 -3.84
CA HIS A 531 -15.89 -15.19 -4.67
C HIS A 531 -15.59 -15.08 -6.17
N ALA A 532 -14.98 -13.97 -6.62
CA ALA A 532 -14.66 -13.75 -8.03
C ALA A 532 -13.45 -14.59 -8.51
N LEU A 533 -12.49 -14.85 -7.62
CA LEU A 533 -11.33 -15.69 -7.92
C LEU A 533 -11.67 -17.16 -7.70
N LYS A 534 -11.44 -18.01 -8.73
CA LYS A 534 -11.75 -19.45 -8.71
C LYS A 534 -11.25 -20.19 -7.46
N ASP A 535 -10.07 -19.82 -6.99
CA ASP A 535 -9.35 -20.43 -5.87
C ASP A 535 -9.09 -19.45 -4.71
N GLY A 536 -9.75 -18.29 -4.75
CA GLY A 536 -9.73 -17.29 -3.69
C GLY A 536 -10.56 -17.74 -2.48
N ARG A 537 -10.09 -17.42 -1.27
CA ARG A 537 -10.79 -17.71 -0.02
C ARG A 537 -10.69 -16.53 0.92
N LEU A 538 -11.81 -16.18 1.55
CA LEU A 538 -11.87 -15.30 2.70
C LEU A 538 -11.65 -16.12 3.97
N ILE A 539 -10.76 -15.65 4.85
CA ILE A 539 -10.55 -16.21 6.19
C ILE A 539 -10.95 -15.12 7.18
N MET A 540 -12.06 -15.33 7.89
CA MET A 540 -12.52 -14.43 8.94
C MET A 540 -12.01 -14.90 10.31
N MET A 541 -11.19 -14.08 10.96
CA MET A 541 -10.62 -14.33 12.27
C MET A 541 -11.44 -13.61 13.34
N ILE A 542 -11.86 -14.34 14.37
CA ILE A 542 -12.66 -13.79 15.47
C ILE A 542 -12.34 -14.53 16.77
N LYS A 543 -12.27 -13.81 17.88
CA LYS A 543 -12.25 -14.42 19.21
C LYS A 543 -13.68 -14.86 19.56
N SER A 544 -13.85 -16.09 20.02
CA SER A 544 -15.19 -16.62 20.36
C SER A 544 -15.87 -15.85 21.50
N THR A 545 -15.09 -15.17 22.34
CA THR A 545 -15.56 -14.34 23.45
C THR A 545 -14.75 -13.05 23.53
N ARG A 546 -15.38 -11.99 24.04
CA ARG A 546 -14.71 -10.73 24.43
C ARG A 546 -14.90 -10.54 25.93
N GLN A 547 -13.83 -10.14 26.62
CA GLN A 547 -13.95 -9.69 28.01
C GLN A 547 -14.21 -8.19 28.05
N GLU A 548 -15.23 -7.77 28.79
CA GLU A 548 -15.54 -6.37 29.04
C GLU A 548 -15.82 -6.16 30.53
N LYS A 549 -15.13 -5.20 31.16
CA LYS A 549 -15.21 -4.94 32.61
C LYS A 549 -14.95 -6.19 33.48
N GLY A 550 -14.02 -7.03 33.05
CA GLY A 550 -13.61 -8.24 33.77
C GLY A 550 -14.61 -9.40 33.70
N LYS A 551 -15.56 -9.37 32.76
CA LYS A 551 -16.51 -10.44 32.48
C LYS A 551 -16.41 -10.91 31.04
#